data_AF-A0A0M9DLD2-F1
#
_entry.id   AF-A0A0M9DLD2-F1
#
_cell.length_a   1.000
_cell.length_b   1.000
_cell.length_c   1.000
_cell.angle_alpha   90.00
_cell.angle_beta   90.00
_cell.angle_gamma   90.00
#
_symmetry.space_group_name_H-M   'P 1'
#
loop_
_entity.id
_entity.type
_entity.pdbx_description
1 polymer ?
#
loop_
_entity_poly.entity_id
_entity_poly.type
_entity_poly.pdbx_seq_one_letter_code
_entity_poly.pdbx_strand_id
1 'polypeptide(L)'
;MNNVIDFIAKKREREERQRAQDLEHYVATRCNFQQPENIDALVEERLIEVKDHSLFLGFLSILKDEQIEPLAIFQDVFLLEPARFEMSYNMKWWSVVQLAFTFLTILKENEPHTYAQFLGLST
;
A
#
# COMPACT_ATOMS: atom_id res chain seq x y z
N MET A 1 12.95 4.82 38.26
CA MET A 1 13.04 5.72 37.08
C MET A 1 12.68 4.99 35.77
N ASN A 2 11.77 4.00 35.81
CA ASN A 2 11.37 3.19 34.64
C ASN A 2 9.97 3.58 34.09
N ASN A 3 9.12 4.22 34.89
CA ASN A 3 7.72 4.46 34.54
C ASN A 3 7.51 5.59 33.52
N VAL A 4 8.42 6.57 33.45
CA VAL A 4 8.32 7.70 32.52
C VAL A 4 8.72 7.28 31.09
N ILE A 5 9.78 6.46 30.97
CA ILE A 5 10.20 5.88 29.69
C ILE A 5 9.09 4.95 29.16
N ASP A 6 8.49 4.15 30.04
CA ASP A 6 7.40 3.24 29.70
C ASP A 6 6.10 3.98 29.30
N PHE A 7 5.80 5.13 29.92
CA PHE A 7 4.68 5.98 29.51
C PHE A 7 4.90 6.66 28.14
N ILE A 8 6.11 7.20 27.89
CA ILE A 8 6.44 7.82 26.60
C ILE A 8 6.42 6.79 25.47
N ALA A 9 6.97 5.60 25.71
CA ALA A 9 6.95 4.50 24.74
C ALA A 9 5.51 4.07 24.41
N LYS A 10 4.67 3.83 25.42
CA LYS A 10 3.25 3.46 25.23
C LYS A 10 2.45 4.56 24.51
N LYS A 11 2.74 5.84 24.81
CA LYS A 11 2.10 6.96 24.13
C LYS A 11 2.47 6.99 22.65
N ARG A 12 3.76 6.86 22.32
CA ARG A 12 4.23 6.79 20.92
C ARG A 12 3.63 5.60 20.17
N GLU A 13 3.63 4.42 20.77
CA GLU A 13 3.07 3.22 20.15
C GLU A 13 1.59 3.40 19.83
N ARG A 14 0.82 4.05 20.73
CA ARG A 14 -0.59 4.36 20.48
C ARG A 14 -0.76 5.38 19.35
N GLU A 15 0.06 6.42 19.31
CA GLU A 15 0.04 7.43 18.23
C GLU A 15 0.40 6.81 16.88
N GLU A 16 1.39 5.93 16.83
CA GLU A 16 1.80 5.19 15.62
C GLU A 16 0.68 4.28 15.13
N ARG A 17 0.03 3.53 16.03
CA ARG A 17 -1.15 2.72 15.68
C ARG A 17 -2.29 3.56 15.14
N GLN A 18 -2.57 4.72 15.76
CA GLN A 18 -3.63 5.61 15.29
C GLN A 18 -3.32 6.14 13.89
N ARG A 19 -2.08 6.59 13.63
CA ARG A 19 -1.67 7.04 12.29
C ARG A 19 -1.81 5.94 11.24
N ALA A 20 -1.42 4.71 11.58
CA ALA A 20 -1.58 3.58 10.67
C ALA A 20 -3.06 3.33 10.33
N GLN A 21 -3.96 3.41 11.31
CA GLN A 21 -5.41 3.27 11.11
C GLN A 21 -5.99 4.42 10.27
N ASP A 22 -5.57 5.65 10.54
CA ASP A 22 -6.02 6.84 9.80
C ASP A 22 -5.57 6.75 8.34
N LEU A 23 -4.34 6.29 8.09
CA LEU A 23 -3.82 6.08 6.74
C LEU A 23 -4.54 4.94 6.03
N GLU A 24 -4.77 3.81 6.71
CA GLU A 24 -5.54 2.70 6.17
C GLU A 24 -6.94 3.15 5.75
N HIS A 25 -7.61 3.94 6.60
CA HIS A 25 -8.92 4.50 6.31
C HIS A 25 -8.89 5.50 5.14
N TYR A 26 -7.88 6.36 5.08
CA TYR A 26 -7.70 7.29 3.97
C TYR A 26 -7.55 6.55 2.64
N VAL A 27 -6.67 5.54 2.58
CA VAL A 27 -6.48 4.75 1.35
C VAL A 27 -7.78 4.05 0.96
N ALA A 28 -8.48 3.42 1.90
CA ALA A 28 -9.73 2.70 1.63
C ALA A 28 -10.84 3.58 1.05
N THR A 29 -10.82 4.89 1.35
CA THR A 29 -11.91 5.81 0.99
C THR A 29 -11.56 6.82 -0.09
N ARG A 30 -10.26 7.09 -0.32
CA ARG A 30 -9.79 8.18 -1.19
C ARG A 30 -8.85 7.73 -2.29
N CYS A 31 -8.19 6.58 -2.17
CA CYS A 31 -7.24 6.10 -3.17
C CYS A 31 -7.91 5.14 -4.14
N ASN A 32 -8.41 5.67 -5.26
CA ASN A 32 -9.00 4.90 -6.35
C ASN A 32 -8.68 5.57 -7.70
N PHE A 33 -8.93 4.86 -8.80
CA PHE A 33 -8.59 5.35 -10.15
C PHE A 33 -9.46 6.51 -10.66
N GLN A 34 -10.52 6.91 -9.95
CA GLN A 34 -11.26 8.15 -10.28
C GLN A 34 -10.56 9.40 -9.74
N GLN A 35 -9.68 9.23 -8.73
CA GLN A 35 -8.89 10.28 -8.10
C GLN A 35 -7.41 9.83 -7.99
N PRO A 36 -6.75 9.56 -9.13
CA PRO A 36 -5.39 9.02 -9.14
C PRO A 36 -4.36 9.94 -8.47
N GLU A 37 -4.63 11.24 -8.38
CA GLU A 37 -3.82 12.22 -7.67
C GLU A 37 -3.64 11.89 -6.18
N ASN A 38 -4.62 11.25 -5.53
CA ASN A 38 -4.49 10.82 -4.14
C ASN A 38 -3.48 9.68 -3.99
N ILE A 39 -3.43 8.77 -4.98
CA ILE A 39 -2.43 7.69 -5.01
C ILE A 39 -1.06 8.28 -5.29
N ASP A 40 -0.96 9.18 -6.28
CA ASP A 40 0.30 9.80 -6.66
C ASP A 40 0.92 10.64 -5.53
N ALA A 41 0.10 11.40 -4.80
CA ALA A 41 0.55 12.16 -3.63
C ALA A 41 1.14 11.25 -2.54
N LEU A 42 0.50 10.11 -2.25
CA LEU A 42 1.02 9.16 -1.26
C LEU A 42 2.34 8.50 -1.69
N VAL A 43 2.53 8.27 -3.00
CA VAL A 43 3.81 7.77 -3.55
C VAL A 43 4.90 8.85 -3.46
N GLU A 44 4.59 10.09 -3.82
CA GLU A 44 5.52 11.22 -3.79
C GLU A 44 5.99 11.54 -2.36
N GLU A 45 5.05 11.61 -1.42
CA GLU A 45 5.32 11.93 -0.02
C GLU A 45 5.93 10.74 0.75
N ARG A 46 6.01 9.55 0.12
CA ARG A 46 6.50 8.29 0.72
C ARG A 46 5.82 7.98 2.07
N LEU A 47 4.53 8.30 2.18
CA LEU A 47 3.76 8.15 3.42
C LEU A 47 3.46 6.69 3.76
N ILE A 48 3.51 5.81 2.78
CA ILE A 48 3.44 4.37 2.98
C ILE A 48 4.87 3.83 2.94
N GLU A 49 5.27 3.25 4.07
CA GLU A 49 6.60 2.67 4.23
C GLU A 49 6.79 1.54 3.21
N VAL A 50 7.78 1.71 2.34
CA VAL A 50 8.21 0.69 1.38
C VAL A 50 8.70 -0.51 2.19
N LYS A 51 8.07 -1.67 2.01
CA LYS A 51 8.55 -2.87 2.68
C LYS A 51 9.91 -3.27 2.11
N ASP A 52 10.73 -3.93 2.94
CA ASP A 52 12.00 -4.51 2.48
C ASP A 52 11.79 -5.27 1.16
N HIS A 53 12.63 -4.99 0.16
CA HIS A 53 12.56 -5.60 -1.16
C HIS A 53 12.50 -7.14 -1.11
N SER A 54 13.06 -7.77 -0.07
CA SER A 54 12.98 -9.21 0.18
C SER A 54 11.55 -9.69 0.39
N LEU A 55 10.75 -8.93 1.15
CA LEU A 55 9.34 -9.25 1.38
C LEU A 55 8.51 -9.03 0.12
N PHE A 56 8.81 -7.98 -0.63
CA PHE A 56 8.17 -7.73 -1.92
C PHE A 56 8.44 -8.87 -2.91
N LEU A 57 9.70 -9.29 -3.06
CA LEU A 57 10.06 -10.43 -3.91
C LEU A 57 9.44 -11.74 -3.42
N GLY A 58 9.40 -11.97 -2.10
CA GLY A 58 8.71 -13.12 -1.52
C GLY A 58 7.23 -13.14 -1.86
N PHE A 59 6.56 -11.98 -1.80
CA PHE A 59 5.17 -11.85 -2.20
C PHE A 59 4.96 -12.14 -3.70
N LEU A 60 5.82 -11.63 -4.58
CA LEU A 60 5.75 -11.96 -6.01
C LEU A 60 5.91 -13.46 -6.28
N SER A 61 6.73 -14.15 -5.48
CA SER A 61 6.83 -15.62 -5.55
C SER A 61 5.53 -16.31 -5.17
N ILE A 62 4.85 -15.85 -4.11
CA ILE A 62 3.55 -16.40 -3.68
C ILE A 62 2.50 -16.19 -4.78
N LEU A 63 2.41 -14.99 -5.35
CA LEU A 63 1.47 -14.71 -6.44
C LEU A 63 1.69 -15.64 -7.64
N LYS A 64 2.95 -15.90 -7.98
CA LYS A 64 3.29 -16.84 -9.05
C LYS A 64 2.80 -18.26 -8.76
N ASP A 65 3.00 -18.75 -7.54
CA ASP A 65 2.56 -20.08 -7.13
C ASP A 65 1.03 -20.21 -7.12
N GLU A 66 0.35 -19.13 -6.75
CA GLU A 66 -1.12 -19.01 -6.78
C GLU A 66 -1.69 -18.69 -8.18
N GLN A 67 -0.84 -18.54 -9.19
CA GLN A 67 -1.20 -18.16 -10.56
C GLN A 67 -1.96 -16.82 -10.65
N ILE A 68 -1.65 -15.89 -9.74
CA ILE A 68 -2.18 -14.54 -9.72
C ILE A 68 -1.22 -13.62 -10.47
N GLU A 69 -1.75 -12.85 -11.43
CA GLU A 69 -0.97 -11.82 -12.10
C GLU A 69 -0.72 -10.64 -11.13
N PRO A 70 0.55 -10.22 -10.90
CA PRO A 70 0.86 -9.12 -9.99
C PRO A 70 0.16 -7.81 -10.34
N LEU A 71 0.07 -7.49 -11.63
CA LEU A 71 -0.57 -6.24 -12.07
C LEU A 71 -2.06 -6.23 -11.71
N ALA A 72 -2.79 -7.31 -12.01
CA ALA A 72 -4.19 -7.44 -11.65
C ALA A 72 -4.44 -7.26 -10.15
N ILE A 73 -3.70 -7.95 -9.27
CA ILE A 73 -3.94 -7.82 -7.83
C ILE A 73 -3.60 -6.42 -7.31
N PHE A 74 -2.54 -5.77 -7.83
CA PHE A 74 -2.21 -4.40 -7.46
C PHE A 74 -3.22 -3.38 -7.97
N GLN A 75 -3.86 -3.61 -9.12
CA GLN A 75 -4.98 -2.79 -9.57
C GLN A 75 -6.22 -3.00 -8.70
N ASP A 76 -6.51 -4.25 -8.34
CA ASP A 76 -7.66 -4.62 -7.52
C ASP A 76 -7.62 -4.00 -6.12
N VAL A 77 -6.44 -3.71 -5.58
CA VAL A 77 -6.28 -2.93 -4.35
C VAL A 77 -7.01 -1.58 -4.40
N PHE A 78 -7.04 -0.93 -5.58
CA PHE A 78 -7.63 0.40 -5.79
C PHE A 78 -9.01 0.36 -6.48
N LEU A 79 -9.45 -0.82 -6.95
CA LEU A 79 -10.75 -1.03 -7.60
C LEU A 79 -11.79 -1.64 -6.66
N LEU A 80 -11.36 -2.50 -5.73
CA LEU A 80 -12.26 -3.24 -4.85
C LEU A 80 -12.30 -2.61 -3.46
N GLU A 81 -13.48 -2.65 -2.84
CA GLU A 81 -13.58 -2.39 -1.40
C GLU A 81 -12.78 -3.45 -0.61
N PRO A 82 -12.16 -3.10 0.53
CA PRO A 82 -11.28 -3.99 1.28
C PRO A 82 -11.88 -5.38 1.55
N ALA A 83 -13.12 -5.44 2.03
CA ALA A 83 -13.79 -6.71 2.32
C ALA A 83 -13.96 -7.60 1.07
N ARG A 84 -14.24 -6.99 -0.08
CA ARG A 84 -14.36 -7.72 -1.35
C ARG A 84 -13.00 -8.20 -1.84
N PHE A 85 -11.95 -7.37 -1.70
CA PHE A 85 -10.58 -7.77 -1.99
C PHE A 85 -10.16 -8.98 -1.16
N GLU A 86 -10.36 -8.93 0.17
CA GLU A 86 -9.96 -10.03 1.06
C GLU A 86 -10.72 -11.33 0.74
N MET A 87 -11.99 -11.22 0.32
CA MET A 87 -12.78 -12.38 -0.11
C MET A 87 -12.29 -12.98 -1.43
N SER A 88 -11.90 -12.14 -2.40
CA SER A 88 -11.42 -12.60 -3.71
C SER A 88 -10.05 -13.27 -3.63
N TYR A 89 -9.13 -12.73 -2.83
CA TYR A 89 -7.74 -13.16 -2.79
C TYR A 89 -7.35 -13.97 -1.55
N ASN A 90 -8.20 -14.02 -0.52
CA ASN A 90 -7.86 -14.59 0.79
C ASN A 90 -6.57 -13.97 1.39
N MET A 91 -6.34 -12.69 1.11
CA MET A 91 -5.18 -11.92 1.57
C MET A 91 -5.63 -10.68 2.35
N LYS A 92 -4.80 -10.23 3.30
CA LYS A 92 -5.07 -9.00 4.06
C LYS A 92 -4.87 -7.76 3.19
N TRP A 93 -5.96 -7.05 2.91
CA TRP A 93 -5.98 -5.93 1.96
C TRP A 93 -4.90 -4.89 2.29
N TRP A 94 -4.83 -4.45 3.54
CA TRP A 94 -3.84 -3.45 3.96
C TRP A 94 -2.39 -3.92 3.77
N SER A 95 -2.12 -5.22 3.93
CA SER A 95 -0.78 -5.75 3.66
C SER A 95 -0.43 -5.70 2.18
N VAL A 96 -1.40 -5.96 1.30
CA VAL A 96 -1.20 -5.88 -0.16
C VAL A 96 -1.12 -4.43 -0.63
N VAL A 97 -1.85 -3.50 0.00
CA VAL A 97 -1.69 -2.04 -0.24
C VAL A 97 -0.24 -1.62 -0.06
N GLN A 98 0.39 -1.97 1.05
CA GLN A 98 1.79 -1.59 1.30
C GLN A 98 2.75 -2.14 0.23
N LEU A 99 2.47 -3.32 -0.30
CA LEU A 99 3.23 -3.94 -1.39
C LEU A 99 2.92 -3.29 -2.75
N ALA A 100 1.67 -2.88 -3.00
CA ALA A 100 1.28 -2.11 -4.17
C ALA A 100 1.99 -0.74 -4.19
N PHE A 101 2.10 -0.06 -3.04
CA PHE A 101 2.87 1.19 -2.95
C PHE A 101 4.36 0.98 -3.15
N THR A 102 4.92 -0.14 -2.67
CA THR A 102 6.31 -0.53 -2.99
C THR A 102 6.50 -0.68 -4.50
N PHE A 103 5.58 -1.37 -5.18
CA PHE A 103 5.58 -1.51 -6.64
C PHE A 103 5.45 -0.16 -7.36
N LEU A 104 4.55 0.71 -6.92
CA LEU A 104 4.34 2.04 -7.49
C LEU A 104 5.56 2.95 -7.35
N THR A 105 6.23 2.93 -6.19
CA THR A 105 7.49 3.66 -6.00
C THR A 105 8.57 3.16 -6.97
N ILE A 106 8.73 1.84 -7.11
CA ILE A 106 9.67 1.24 -8.07
C ILE A 106 9.32 1.67 -9.50
N LEU A 107 8.05 1.62 -9.90
CA LEU A 107 7.60 2.05 -11.22
C LEU A 107 7.88 3.54 -11.45
N LYS A 108 7.55 4.41 -10.51
CA LYS A 108 7.75 5.86 -10.65
C LYS A 108 9.23 6.21 -10.83
N GLU A 109 10.11 5.52 -10.11
CA GLU A 109 11.56 5.75 -10.15
C GLU A 109 12.22 5.18 -11.41
N ASN A 110 11.75 4.05 -11.94
CA ASN A 110 12.44 3.32 -13.01
C ASN A 110 11.71 3.35 -14.36
N GLU A 111 10.38 3.41 -14.37
CA GLU A 111 9.51 3.32 -15.56
C GLU A 111 8.34 4.34 -15.47
N PRO A 112 8.63 5.66 -15.44
CA PRO A 112 7.64 6.70 -15.13
C PRO A 112 6.48 6.76 -16.11
N HIS A 113 6.68 6.36 -17.37
CA HIS A 113 5.60 6.26 -18.35
C HIS A 113 4.62 5.13 -18.01
N THR A 114 5.13 3.98 -17.56
CA THR A 114 4.31 2.85 -17.11
C THR A 114 3.58 3.20 -15.81
N TYR A 115 4.22 3.93 -14.91
CA TYR A 115 3.57 4.48 -13.72
C TYR A 115 2.37 5.39 -14.07
N ALA A 116 2.56 6.35 -14.97
CA ALA A 116 1.50 7.25 -15.41
C ALA A 116 0.34 6.48 -16.08
N GLN A 117 0.67 5.49 -16.92
CA GLN A 117 -0.33 4.59 -17.51
C GLN A 117 -1.09 3.78 -16.47
N PHE A 118 -0.41 3.23 -15.46
CA PHE A 118 -1.03 2.47 -14.37
C PHE A 118 -2.10 3.31 -13.65
N LEU A 119 -1.79 4.58 -13.35
CA LEU A 119 -2.71 5.49 -12.67
C LEU A 119 -3.73 6.16 -13.60
N GLY A 120 -3.63 5.98 -14.92
CA GLY A 120 -4.47 6.71 -15.88
C GLY A 120 -4.16 8.22 -15.92
N LEU A 121 -2.98 8.62 -15.46
CA LEU A 121 -2.51 10.00 -15.55
C LEU A 121 -2.11 10.27 -17.00
N SER A 122 -3.03 10.86 -17.76
CA SER A 122 -2.70 11.35 -19.10
C SER A 122 -1.75 12.54 -18.96
N THR A 123 -0.58 12.46 -19.60
CA THR A 123 0.31 13.62 -19.83
C THR A 123 -0.35 14.65 -20.76
#